data_AF-A0A1T4Z2C9-F1
#
_entry.id   AF-A0A1T4Z2C9-F1
#
_cell.length_a   1.000
_cell.length_b   1.000
_cell.length_c   1.000
_cell.angle_alpha   90.00
_cell.angle_beta   90.00
_cell.angle_gamma   90.00
#
_symmetry.space_group_name_H-M   'P 1'
#
loop_
_entity.id
_entity.type
_entity.pdbx_description
1 polymer ?
#
loop_
_entity_poly.entity_id
_entity_poly.type
_entity_poly.pdbx_seq_one_letter_code
_entity_poly.pdbx_strand_id
1 'polypeptide(L)'
;MYTISYAVTGLIHGASELYHHLRIEQERRDRLIKEPPTEIDKAIGSIYPMNIFAVFGLNVSITGMAAACIEGSLNHLVTTKLFDGDDPNKMDPRQKIFRDFIRDKVELDGGWAKSQQFFRLAFDCTVQDVVGSPLNQALDHLNTIRNSTAHGSNIVFPDTPLPDSAADVYPYSWQKRLSRCSGYLDSVLSSKGLTNHLQTPELGFHWWKIIADSSAAFISRFGDCEGTRFFKQIVSFNPGYRWSPPQKSGTV
;
A
#
# COMPACT_ATOMS: atom_id res chain seq x y z
N MET A 1 -7.10 2.74 21.78
CA MET A 1 -5.76 2.12 21.69
C MET A 1 -5.77 0.59 21.47
N TYR A 2 -6.92 -0.11 21.46
CA TYR A 2 -6.98 -1.58 21.28
C TYR A 2 -7.18 -2.06 19.82
N THR A 3 -7.71 -1.22 18.93
CA THR A 3 -8.15 -1.64 17.58
C THR A 3 -7.01 -1.94 16.61
N ILE A 4 -5.86 -1.25 16.75
CA ILE A 4 -4.70 -1.44 15.86
C ILE A 4 -3.95 -2.75 16.19
N SER A 5 -3.88 -3.14 17.47
CA SER A 5 -3.15 -4.35 17.90
C SER A 5 -3.83 -5.65 17.42
N TYR A 6 -5.16 -5.72 17.46
CA TYR A 6 -5.92 -6.86 16.94
C TYR A 6 -5.91 -6.92 15.41
N ALA A 7 -5.95 -5.77 14.73
CA ALA A 7 -5.76 -5.72 13.28
C ALA A 7 -4.38 -6.26 12.90
N VAL A 8 -3.30 -5.78 13.54
CA VAL A 8 -1.93 -6.24 13.26
C VAL A 8 -1.75 -7.73 13.54
N THR A 9 -2.30 -8.26 14.64
CA THR A 9 -2.15 -9.69 14.99
C THR A 9 -2.95 -10.62 14.06
N GLY A 10 -4.18 -10.23 13.71
CA GLY A 10 -4.98 -10.96 12.71
C GLY A 10 -4.37 -10.90 11.30
N LEU A 11 -3.73 -9.77 10.96
CA LEU A 11 -3.00 -9.57 9.70
C LEU A 11 -1.73 -10.44 9.62
N ILE A 12 -1.01 -10.63 10.72
CA ILE A 12 0.19 -11.49 10.79
C ILE A 12 -0.18 -12.96 10.56
N HIS A 13 -1.29 -13.43 11.14
CA HIS A 13 -1.75 -14.80 10.93
C HIS A 13 -2.21 -15.04 9.48
N GLY A 14 -2.99 -14.12 8.92
CA GLY A 14 -3.43 -14.20 7.53
C GLY A 14 -2.29 -14.17 6.51
N ALA A 15 -1.25 -13.36 6.76
CA ALA A 15 -0.05 -13.32 5.92
C ALA A 15 0.79 -14.62 6.00
N SER A 16 0.81 -15.28 7.17
CA SER A 16 1.56 -16.52 7.39
C SER A 16 0.93 -17.75 6.73
N GLU A 17 -0.39 -17.92 6.82
CA GLU A 17 -1.10 -19.01 6.11
C GLU A 17 -0.97 -18.86 4.60
N LEU A 18 -1.06 -17.63 4.13
CA LEU A 18 -0.89 -17.26 2.73
C LEU A 18 0.52 -17.52 2.20
N TYR A 19 1.56 -17.23 2.99
CA TYR A 19 2.95 -17.56 2.65
C TYR A 19 3.12 -19.07 2.41
N HIS A 20 2.42 -19.90 3.20
CA HIS A 20 2.46 -21.34 3.03
C HIS A 20 1.85 -21.79 1.70
N HIS A 21 0.75 -21.15 1.26
CA HIS A 21 0.11 -21.42 -0.02
C HIS A 21 0.94 -20.97 -1.22
N LEU A 22 1.50 -19.75 -1.18
CA LEU A 22 2.35 -19.23 -2.27
C LEU A 22 3.62 -20.05 -2.46
N ARG A 23 4.23 -20.52 -1.37
CA ARG A 23 5.40 -21.40 -1.43
C ARG A 23 5.09 -22.74 -2.10
N ILE A 24 3.95 -23.35 -1.77
CA ILE A 24 3.52 -24.62 -2.38
C ILE A 24 3.33 -24.44 -3.90
N GLU A 25 2.78 -23.31 -4.34
CA GLU A 25 2.57 -23.03 -5.77
C GLU A 25 3.86 -22.67 -6.52
N GLN A 26 4.81 -21.99 -5.87
CA GLN A 26 6.15 -21.76 -6.43
C GLN A 26 6.88 -23.10 -6.67
N GLU A 27 6.88 -23.97 -5.66
CA GLU A 27 7.45 -25.33 -5.73
C GLU A 27 6.75 -26.22 -6.78
N ARG A 28 5.48 -25.93 -7.08
CA ARG A 28 4.72 -26.61 -8.14
C ARG A 28 5.10 -26.08 -9.53
N ARG A 29 5.17 -24.76 -9.73
CA ARG A 29 5.65 -24.14 -10.98
C ARG A 29 7.05 -24.61 -11.35
N ASP A 30 7.95 -24.63 -10.37
CA ASP A 30 9.34 -25.06 -10.59
C ASP A 30 9.44 -26.55 -10.97
N ARG A 31 8.49 -27.38 -10.51
CA ARG A 31 8.34 -28.78 -10.95
C ARG A 31 7.79 -28.89 -12.36
N LEU A 32 6.72 -28.15 -12.70
CA LEU A 32 6.10 -28.18 -14.03
C LEU A 32 7.02 -27.64 -15.14
N ILE A 33 8.02 -26.82 -14.79
CA ILE A 33 9.09 -26.39 -15.72
C ILE A 33 10.10 -27.52 -15.99
N LYS A 34 10.29 -28.44 -15.04
CA LYS A 34 11.31 -29.51 -15.09
C LYS A 34 10.74 -30.86 -15.52
N GLU A 35 9.45 -31.09 -15.32
CA GLU A 35 8.80 -32.38 -15.54
C GLU A 35 7.48 -32.20 -16.33
N PRO A 36 7.15 -33.12 -17.24
CA PRO A 36 5.88 -33.06 -17.97
C PRO A 36 4.70 -33.17 -16.99
N PRO A 37 3.61 -32.38 -17.18
CA PRO A 37 2.48 -32.34 -16.26
C PRO A 37 1.82 -33.71 -16.12
N THR A 38 1.55 -34.11 -14.87
CA THR A 38 0.82 -35.36 -14.60
C THR A 38 -0.65 -35.27 -15.04
N GLU A 39 -1.33 -36.41 -15.18
CA GLU A 39 -2.78 -36.45 -15.43
C GLU A 39 -3.59 -35.70 -14.35
N ILE A 40 -3.10 -35.71 -13.10
CA ILE A 40 -3.66 -34.91 -11.99
C ILE A 40 -3.43 -33.41 -12.23
N ASP A 41 -2.27 -32.99 -12.74
CA ASP A 41 -2.00 -31.59 -13.08
C ASP A 41 -2.85 -31.10 -14.25
N LYS A 42 -3.16 -31.97 -15.22
CA LYS A 42 -4.07 -31.66 -16.33
C LYS A 42 -5.52 -31.55 -15.84
N ALA A 43 -5.93 -32.42 -14.92
CA ALA A 43 -7.25 -32.37 -14.30
C ALA A 43 -7.42 -31.17 -13.35
N ILE A 44 -6.38 -30.77 -12.62
CA ILE A 44 -6.39 -29.57 -11.76
C ILE A 44 -6.24 -28.30 -12.60
N GLY A 45 -5.45 -28.34 -13.67
CA GLY A 45 -5.26 -27.24 -14.63
C GLY A 45 -6.54 -26.88 -15.39
N SER A 46 -7.47 -27.83 -15.55
CA SER A 46 -8.82 -27.56 -16.07
C SER A 46 -9.83 -27.11 -15.00
N ILE A 47 -9.47 -27.18 -13.72
CA ILE A 47 -10.34 -26.81 -12.58
C ILE A 47 -10.06 -25.40 -12.01
N TYR A 48 -9.01 -24.68 -12.45
CA TYR A 48 -8.66 -23.38 -11.84
C TYR A 48 -8.56 -22.16 -12.78
N PRO A 49 -9.69 -21.47 -13.03
CA PRO A 49 -9.75 -20.00 -13.06
C PRO A 49 -9.75 -19.39 -11.64
N MET A 50 -9.82 -20.22 -10.59
CA MET A 50 -9.90 -19.78 -9.18
C MET A 50 -8.60 -19.16 -8.61
N ASN A 51 -7.46 -19.25 -9.31
CA ASN A 51 -6.16 -18.77 -8.80
C ASN A 51 -5.92 -17.27 -9.09
N ILE A 52 -6.48 -16.74 -10.19
CA ILE A 52 -6.34 -15.32 -10.55
C ILE A 52 -7.13 -14.43 -9.60
N PHE A 53 -8.34 -14.84 -9.22
CA PHE A 53 -9.16 -14.10 -8.25
C PHE A 53 -8.53 -14.08 -6.85
N ALA A 54 -7.90 -15.18 -6.43
CA ALA A 54 -7.19 -15.26 -5.16
C ALA A 54 -5.97 -14.31 -5.14
N VAL A 55 -5.14 -14.32 -6.19
CA VAL A 55 -3.98 -13.41 -6.31
C VAL A 55 -4.42 -11.96 -6.43
N PHE A 56 -5.47 -11.67 -7.20
CA PHE A 56 -6.05 -10.34 -7.31
C PHE A 56 -6.56 -9.83 -5.96
N GLY A 57 -7.41 -10.61 -5.29
CA GLY A 57 -7.96 -10.25 -3.98
C GLY A 57 -6.88 -10.06 -2.93
N LEU A 58 -5.84 -10.89 -2.98
CA LEU A 58 -4.67 -10.75 -2.14
C LEU A 58 -3.94 -9.43 -2.40
N ASN A 59 -3.59 -9.14 -3.65
CA ASN A 59 -2.85 -7.94 -4.01
C ASN A 59 -3.63 -6.67 -3.67
N VAL A 60 -4.95 -6.68 -3.84
CA VAL A 60 -5.83 -5.60 -3.38
C VAL A 60 -5.76 -5.45 -1.86
N SER A 61 -5.75 -6.56 -1.12
CA SER A 61 -5.64 -6.56 0.34
C SER A 61 -4.29 -6.05 0.83
N ILE A 62 -3.18 -6.49 0.23
CA ILE A 62 -1.83 -6.00 0.54
C ILE A 62 -1.70 -4.52 0.19
N THR A 63 -2.21 -4.10 -0.97
CA THR A 63 -2.25 -2.69 -1.36
C THR A 63 -3.01 -1.85 -0.33
N GLY A 64 -4.19 -2.30 0.08
CA GLY A 64 -4.99 -1.63 1.09
C GLY A 64 -4.28 -1.55 2.45
N MET A 65 -3.64 -2.65 2.86
CA MET A 65 -2.88 -2.73 4.10
C MET A 65 -1.66 -1.80 4.08
N ALA A 66 -0.83 -1.85 3.04
CA ALA A 66 0.36 -1.01 2.91
C ALA A 66 0.00 0.48 2.94
N ALA A 67 -1.05 0.87 2.23
CA ALA A 67 -1.57 2.23 2.22
C ALA A 67 -2.09 2.67 3.60
N ALA A 68 -2.84 1.79 4.30
CA ALA A 68 -3.33 2.08 5.65
C ALA A 68 -2.19 2.19 6.68
N CYS A 69 -1.15 1.35 6.57
CA CYS A 69 0.01 1.38 7.45
C CYS A 69 0.76 2.71 7.33
N ILE A 70 1.05 3.17 6.12
CA ILE A 70 1.77 4.45 5.92
C ILE A 70 0.90 5.65 6.32
N GLU A 71 -0.39 5.66 5.97
CA GLU A 71 -1.31 6.73 6.34
C GLU A 71 -1.49 6.81 7.86
N GLY A 72 -1.77 5.68 8.52
CA GLY A 72 -1.93 5.62 9.97
C GLY A 72 -0.65 6.01 10.73
N SER A 73 0.52 5.61 10.22
CA SER A 73 1.80 6.00 10.82
C SER A 73 2.05 7.50 10.67
N LEU A 74 1.72 8.09 9.52
CA LEU A 74 1.82 9.53 9.28
C LEU A 74 0.88 10.32 10.19
N ASN A 75 -0.38 9.88 10.29
CA ASN A 75 -1.37 10.51 11.17
C ASN A 75 -0.96 10.41 12.64
N HIS A 76 -0.43 9.26 13.09
CA HIS A 76 0.10 9.11 14.44
C HIS A 76 1.28 10.05 14.72
N LEU A 77 2.21 10.17 13.77
CA LEU A 77 3.34 11.10 13.86
C LEU A 77 2.85 12.55 14.00
N VAL A 78 1.86 12.94 13.19
CA VAL A 78 1.23 14.27 13.25
C VAL A 78 0.53 14.51 14.58
N THR A 79 -0.32 13.59 15.02
CA THR A 79 -1.04 13.67 16.29
C THR A 79 -0.05 13.75 17.46
N THR A 80 1.02 12.96 17.44
CA THR A 80 2.07 13.04 18.46
C THR A 80 2.71 14.42 18.44
N LYS A 81 3.11 14.94 17.28
CA LYS A 81 3.75 16.26 17.18
C LYS A 81 2.86 17.41 17.63
N LEU A 82 1.60 17.41 17.22
CA LEU A 82 0.64 18.48 17.54
C LEU A 82 0.27 18.51 19.01
N PHE A 83 0.43 17.38 19.72
CA PHE A 83 -0.03 17.22 21.10
C PHE A 83 1.05 16.67 22.04
N ASP A 84 2.33 16.80 21.67
CA ASP A 84 3.46 16.36 22.49
C ASP A 84 3.66 17.33 23.66
N GLY A 85 3.95 16.79 24.85
CA GLY A 85 4.16 17.60 26.07
C GLY A 85 2.90 18.21 26.70
N ASP A 86 1.74 17.93 26.13
CA ASP A 86 0.46 18.55 26.47
C ASP A 86 -0.32 17.66 27.47
N ASP A 87 -0.30 18.03 28.76
CA ASP A 87 -1.10 17.35 29.79
C ASP A 87 -2.59 17.67 29.56
N PRO A 88 -3.41 16.68 29.14
CA PRO A 88 -4.82 16.92 28.83
C PRO A 88 -5.61 17.43 30.04
N ASN A 89 -5.09 17.23 31.25
CA ASN A 89 -5.71 17.64 32.50
C ASN A 89 -5.34 19.08 32.89
N LYS A 90 -4.35 19.68 32.23
CA LYS A 90 -3.91 21.07 32.43
C LYS A 90 -4.35 22.02 31.32
N MET A 91 -4.96 21.49 30.26
CA MET A 91 -5.55 22.29 29.19
C MET A 91 -6.82 23.00 29.64
N ASP A 92 -7.04 24.21 29.13
CA ASP A 92 -8.36 24.82 29.22
C ASP A 92 -9.40 23.97 28.44
N PRO A 93 -10.66 23.92 28.89
CA PRO A 93 -11.72 23.19 28.20
C PRO A 93 -11.85 23.48 26.69
N ARG A 94 -11.60 24.72 26.23
CA ARG A 94 -11.68 25.09 24.81
C ARG A 94 -10.50 24.52 24.01
N GLN A 95 -9.29 24.60 24.55
CA GLN A 95 -8.11 23.93 23.99
C GLN A 95 -8.33 22.42 23.89
N LYS A 96 -8.93 21.80 24.90
CA LYS A 96 -9.24 20.37 24.89
C LYS A 96 -10.25 20.00 23.78
N ILE A 97 -11.33 20.77 23.64
CA ILE A 97 -12.32 20.56 22.56
C ILE A 97 -11.69 20.73 21.18
N PHE A 98 -10.87 21.77 20.99
CA PHE A 98 -10.17 21.99 19.72
C PHE A 98 -9.17 20.88 19.42
N ARG A 99 -8.41 20.44 20.44
CA ARG A 99 -7.49 19.31 20.36
C ARG A 99 -8.21 18.02 19.96
N ASP A 100 -9.30 17.70 20.63
CA ASP A 100 -10.11 16.52 20.33
C ASP A 100 -10.71 16.62 18.92
N PHE A 101 -11.20 17.80 18.52
CA PHE A 101 -11.67 18.02 17.15
C PHE A 101 -10.57 17.81 16.10
N ILE A 102 -9.37 18.35 16.31
CA ILE A 102 -8.25 18.17 15.36
C ILE A 102 -7.78 16.72 15.36
N ARG A 103 -7.67 16.05 16.51
CA ARG A 103 -7.33 14.63 16.59
C ARG A 103 -8.36 13.80 15.84
N ASP A 104 -9.65 14.01 16.12
CA ASP A 104 -10.74 13.33 15.45
C ASP A 104 -10.74 13.64 13.95
N LYS A 105 -10.35 14.84 13.52
CA LYS A 105 -10.20 15.16 12.10
C LYS A 105 -8.99 14.51 11.43
N VAL A 106 -7.88 14.35 12.14
CA VAL A 106 -6.71 13.64 11.62
C VAL A 106 -6.98 12.13 11.57
N GLU A 107 -7.69 11.59 12.55
CA GLU A 107 -7.94 10.15 12.70
C GLU A 107 -9.17 9.65 11.92
N LEU A 108 -10.27 10.43 11.85
CA LEU A 108 -11.55 10.01 11.27
C LEU A 108 -11.80 10.58 9.86
N ASP A 109 -11.32 11.78 9.57
CA ASP A 109 -11.59 12.48 8.31
C ASP A 109 -10.61 12.07 7.20
N GLY A 110 -9.95 10.92 7.34
CA GLY A 110 -8.70 10.48 6.70
C GLY A 110 -8.59 10.49 5.18
N GLY A 111 -7.58 9.78 4.68
CA GLY A 111 -7.18 9.75 3.29
C GLY A 111 -5.86 10.48 3.04
N TRP A 112 -5.02 9.84 2.24
CA TRP A 112 -3.65 10.23 1.94
C TRP A 112 -3.42 11.73 1.68
N ALA A 113 -4.26 12.36 0.84
CA ALA A 113 -4.10 13.78 0.52
C ALA A 113 -4.28 14.69 1.73
N LYS A 114 -5.22 14.38 2.63
CA LYS A 114 -5.43 15.12 3.87
C LYS A 114 -4.30 14.84 4.87
N SER A 115 -3.83 13.60 4.97
CA SER A 115 -2.68 13.26 5.81
C SER A 115 -1.43 14.06 5.42
N GLN A 116 -1.17 14.25 4.13
CA GLN A 116 -0.09 15.12 3.65
C GLN A 116 -0.30 16.60 4.05
N GLN A 117 -1.54 17.10 3.99
CA GLN A 117 -1.86 18.47 4.40
C GLN A 117 -1.62 18.68 5.91
N PHE A 118 -2.10 17.75 6.75
CA PHE A 118 -1.86 17.82 8.19
C PHE A 118 -0.39 17.65 8.54
N PHE A 119 0.33 16.80 7.81
CA PHE A 119 1.78 16.68 7.95
C PHE A 119 2.49 18.01 7.68
N ARG A 120 2.14 18.67 6.56
CA ARG A 120 2.68 19.99 6.23
C ARG A 120 2.36 21.03 7.30
N LEU A 121 1.14 21.01 7.83
CA LEU A 121 0.74 21.91 8.91
C LEU A 121 1.56 21.69 10.19
N ALA A 122 1.82 20.43 10.56
CA ALA A 122 2.49 20.07 11.81
C ALA A 122 4.03 20.24 11.77
N PHE A 123 4.65 20.07 10.60
CA PHE A 123 6.11 20.00 10.46
C PHE A 123 6.73 21.05 9.54
N ASP A 124 5.91 21.90 8.91
CA ASP A 124 6.34 22.92 7.93
C ASP A 124 7.23 22.35 6.80
N CYS A 125 6.99 21.10 6.42
CA CYS A 125 7.61 20.44 5.28
C CYS A 125 6.64 19.45 4.64
N THR A 126 6.90 19.06 3.40
CA THR A 126 6.06 18.09 2.68
C THR A 126 6.57 16.66 2.90
N VAL A 127 5.71 15.66 2.68
CA VAL A 127 6.14 14.25 2.67
C VAL A 127 7.25 14.02 1.64
N GLN A 128 7.16 14.68 0.48
CA GLN A 128 8.18 14.63 -0.57
C GLN A 128 9.54 15.14 -0.08
N ASP A 129 9.60 16.15 0.79
CA ASP A 129 10.87 16.64 1.36
C ASP A 129 11.55 15.61 2.27
N VAL A 130 10.77 14.68 2.83
CA VAL A 130 11.27 13.61 3.70
C VAL A 130 11.69 12.39 2.91
N VAL A 131 10.81 11.88 2.04
CA VAL A 131 11.03 10.60 1.33
C VAL A 131 11.65 10.78 -0.05
N GLY A 132 11.71 11.99 -0.58
CA GLY A 132 12.12 12.29 -1.94
C GLY A 132 11.02 12.07 -2.98
N SER A 133 11.17 12.69 -4.15
CA SER A 133 10.17 12.64 -5.24
C SER A 133 9.83 11.21 -5.71
N PRO A 134 10.78 10.29 -5.92
CA PRO A 134 10.44 8.95 -6.43
C PRO A 134 9.56 8.14 -5.47
N LEU A 135 9.88 8.14 -4.17
CA LEU A 135 9.09 7.43 -3.16
C LEU A 135 7.73 8.10 -2.95
N ASN A 136 7.67 9.44 -2.94
CA ASN A 136 6.40 10.14 -2.80
C ASN A 136 5.43 9.81 -3.94
N GLN A 137 5.92 9.77 -5.19
CA GLN A 137 5.11 9.35 -6.34
C GLN A 137 4.61 7.90 -6.20
N ALA A 138 5.46 6.99 -5.72
CA ALA A 138 5.07 5.61 -5.47
C ALA A 138 3.96 5.50 -4.40
N LEU A 139 4.05 6.29 -3.32
CA LEU A 139 3.02 6.38 -2.27
C LEU A 139 1.70 6.95 -2.82
N ASP A 140 1.76 7.93 -3.72
CA ASP A 140 0.58 8.46 -4.40
C ASP A 140 -0.09 7.40 -5.29
N HIS A 141 0.69 6.58 -6.00
CA HIS A 141 0.17 5.47 -6.80
C HIS A 141 -0.46 4.38 -5.93
N LEU A 142 0.21 3.97 -4.84
CA LEU A 142 -0.31 3.03 -3.86
C LEU A 142 -1.68 3.46 -3.33
N ASN A 143 -1.82 4.72 -2.92
CA ASN A 143 -3.07 5.26 -2.40
C ASN A 143 -4.13 5.46 -3.49
N THR A 144 -3.73 5.76 -4.72
CA THR A 144 -4.66 5.81 -5.87
C THR A 144 -5.28 4.44 -6.11
N ILE A 145 -4.49 3.37 -6.06
CA ILE A 145 -4.98 2.00 -6.26
C ILE A 145 -5.88 1.58 -5.09
N ARG A 146 -5.47 1.82 -3.83
CA ARG A 146 -6.34 1.58 -2.67
C ARG A 146 -7.70 2.26 -2.81
N ASN A 147 -7.72 3.55 -3.18
CA ASN A 147 -8.97 4.28 -3.31
C ASN A 147 -9.82 3.72 -4.46
N SER A 148 -9.18 3.38 -5.59
CA SER A 148 -9.86 2.75 -6.72
C SER A 148 -10.48 1.39 -6.36
N THR A 149 -9.80 0.58 -5.54
CA THR A 149 -10.30 -0.73 -5.12
C THR A 149 -11.39 -0.62 -4.06
N ALA A 150 -11.29 0.35 -3.15
CA ALA A 150 -12.30 0.63 -2.13
C ALA A 150 -13.64 1.12 -2.72
N HIS A 151 -13.61 1.81 -3.87
CA HIS A 151 -14.82 2.20 -4.60
C HIS A 151 -15.50 1.04 -5.36
N GLY A 152 -15.02 -0.19 -5.20
CA GLY A 152 -15.70 -1.40 -5.66
C GLY A 152 -15.98 -1.37 -7.16
N SER A 153 -14.94 -1.41 -7.99
CA SER A 153 -15.02 -1.69 -9.45
C SER A 153 -15.97 -0.84 -10.31
N ASN A 154 -16.65 0.17 -9.77
CA ASN A 154 -17.57 1.04 -10.52
C ASN A 154 -16.88 2.27 -11.11
N ILE A 155 -15.56 2.42 -10.95
CA ILE A 155 -14.80 3.27 -11.86
C ILE A 155 -14.72 2.48 -13.17
N VAL A 156 -15.78 2.59 -13.97
CA VAL A 156 -15.81 2.13 -15.35
C VAL A 156 -14.64 2.81 -16.04
N PHE A 157 -13.58 2.05 -16.30
CA PHE A 157 -12.52 2.49 -17.17
C PHE A 157 -13.16 2.71 -18.53
N PRO A 158 -13.15 3.94 -19.06
CA PRO A 158 -13.56 4.13 -20.44
C PRO A 158 -12.61 3.30 -21.30
N ASP A 159 -13.13 2.32 -22.05
CA ASP A 159 -12.32 1.55 -23.01
C ASP A 159 -11.63 2.45 -24.04
N THR A 160 -12.23 3.63 -24.27
CA THR A 160 -11.69 4.70 -25.10
C THR A 160 -11.24 5.86 -24.22
N PRO A 161 -10.00 6.38 -24.39
CA PRO A 161 -9.55 7.54 -23.64
C PRO A 161 -10.53 8.71 -23.78
N LEU A 162 -10.97 9.27 -22.65
CA LEU A 162 -11.74 10.51 -22.66
C LEU A 162 -10.92 11.65 -23.30
N PRO A 163 -11.54 12.51 -24.12
CA PRO A 163 -10.86 13.64 -24.75
C PRO A 163 -10.45 14.68 -23.68
N ASP A 164 -9.40 15.46 -23.97
CA ASP A 164 -8.90 16.50 -23.06
C ASP A 164 -9.94 17.59 -22.74
N SER A 165 -10.96 17.75 -23.59
CA SER A 165 -12.10 18.62 -23.33
C SER A 165 -12.96 18.19 -22.13
N ALA A 166 -12.77 16.96 -21.63
CA ALA A 166 -13.47 16.45 -20.44
C ALA A 166 -12.66 16.63 -19.14
N ALA A 167 -11.65 17.49 -19.13
CA ALA A 167 -10.72 17.65 -18.01
C ALA A 167 -11.38 18.01 -16.66
N ASP A 168 -12.54 18.66 -16.71
CA ASP A 168 -13.34 19.07 -15.55
C ASP A 168 -14.28 17.96 -15.05
N VAL A 169 -14.45 16.87 -15.80
CA VAL A 169 -15.33 15.77 -15.42
C VAL A 169 -14.59 14.76 -14.54
N TYR A 170 -15.21 14.40 -13.41
CA TYR A 170 -14.64 13.48 -12.42
C TYR A 170 -14.02 12.18 -13.00
N PRO A 171 -14.64 11.47 -13.96
CA PRO A 171 -14.06 10.26 -14.56
C PRO A 171 -12.74 10.51 -15.31
N TYR A 172 -12.57 11.68 -15.95
CA TYR A 172 -11.31 12.02 -16.65
C TYR A 172 -10.15 12.10 -15.65
N SER A 173 -10.36 12.75 -14.51
CA SER A 173 -9.33 12.86 -13.46
C SER A 173 -8.90 11.49 -12.93
N TRP A 174 -9.83 10.55 -12.79
CA TRP A 174 -9.57 9.18 -12.38
C TRP A 174 -8.86 8.38 -13.46
N GLN A 175 -9.32 8.44 -14.71
CA GLN A 175 -8.67 7.78 -15.84
C GLN A 175 -7.20 8.22 -15.94
N LYS A 176 -6.93 9.53 -15.83
CA LYS A 176 -5.57 10.07 -15.87
C LYS A 176 -4.70 9.57 -14.71
N ARG A 177 -5.24 9.52 -13.49
CA ARG A 177 -4.53 8.98 -12.31
C ARG A 177 -4.21 7.50 -12.47
N LEU A 178 -5.17 6.71 -12.94
CA LEU A 178 -5.01 5.27 -13.11
C LEU A 178 -4.10 4.93 -14.29
N SER A 179 -4.15 5.67 -15.40
CA SER A 179 -3.17 5.54 -16.48
C SER A 179 -1.74 5.82 -16.01
N ARG A 180 -1.54 6.85 -15.16
CA ARG A 180 -0.24 7.12 -14.55
C ARG A 180 0.21 5.98 -13.63
N CYS A 181 -0.69 5.44 -12.82
CA CYS A 181 -0.40 4.27 -11.98
C CYS A 181 -0.03 3.05 -12.83
N SER A 182 -0.76 2.80 -13.92
CA SER A 182 -0.45 1.72 -14.85
C SER A 182 0.93 1.89 -15.46
N GLY A 183 1.26 3.09 -15.97
CA GLY A 183 2.58 3.36 -16.54
C GLY A 183 3.72 3.26 -15.53
N TYR A 184 3.49 3.66 -14.28
CA TYR A 184 4.43 3.42 -13.19
C TYR A 184 4.64 1.93 -12.96
N LEU A 185 3.56 1.16 -12.84
CA LEU A 185 3.64 -0.29 -12.62
C LEU A 185 4.27 -1.03 -13.81
N ASP A 186 4.01 -0.60 -15.05
CA ASP A 186 4.66 -1.12 -16.26
C ASP A 186 6.19 -0.93 -16.20
N SER A 187 6.68 0.09 -15.48
CA SER A 187 8.11 0.39 -15.36
C SER A 187 8.82 -0.40 -14.25
N VAL A 188 8.08 -0.92 -13.27
CA VAL A 188 8.64 -1.62 -12.10
C VAL A 188 8.27 -3.10 -12.05
N LEU A 189 7.24 -3.52 -12.79
CA LEU A 189 6.80 -4.90 -12.93
C LEU A 189 6.98 -5.40 -14.37
N SER A 190 7.20 -6.70 -14.53
CA SER A 190 7.36 -7.34 -15.85
C SER A 190 6.03 -7.58 -16.59
N SER A 191 4.92 -7.05 -16.10
CA SER A 191 3.58 -7.15 -16.69
C SER A 191 3.14 -5.83 -17.31
N LYS A 192 2.04 -5.84 -18.08
CA LYS A 192 1.49 -4.64 -18.73
C LYS A 192 0.03 -4.44 -18.39
N GLY A 193 -0.34 -3.21 -18.06
CA GLY A 193 -1.71 -2.81 -17.78
C GLY A 193 -2.15 -3.13 -16.36
N LEU A 194 -2.91 -2.19 -15.77
CA LEU A 194 -3.29 -2.21 -14.35
C LEU A 194 -3.97 -3.51 -13.89
N THR A 195 -4.85 -4.10 -14.70
CA THR A 195 -5.52 -5.36 -14.34
C THR A 195 -4.52 -6.51 -14.19
N ASN A 196 -3.55 -6.62 -15.10
CA ASN A 196 -2.52 -7.66 -15.03
C ASN A 196 -1.56 -7.40 -13.86
N HIS A 197 -1.25 -6.13 -13.58
CA HIS A 197 -0.45 -5.75 -12.40
C HIS A 197 -1.10 -6.22 -11.10
N LEU A 198 -2.41 -6.01 -10.95
CA LEU A 198 -3.15 -6.47 -9.77
C LEU A 198 -3.18 -8.00 -9.63
N GLN A 199 -2.90 -8.73 -10.70
CA GLN A 199 -2.79 -10.20 -10.71
C GLN A 199 -1.33 -10.67 -10.61
N THR A 200 -0.36 -9.75 -10.55
CA THR A 200 1.07 -10.05 -10.55
C THR A 200 1.54 -10.33 -9.11
N PRO A 201 2.09 -11.51 -8.78
CA PRO A 201 2.52 -11.86 -7.42
C PRO A 201 3.51 -10.86 -6.79
N GLU A 202 4.31 -10.20 -7.62
CA GLU A 202 5.37 -9.27 -7.21
C GLU A 202 4.83 -7.92 -6.71
N LEU A 203 3.57 -7.57 -6.99
CA LEU A 203 2.98 -6.28 -6.63
C LEU A 203 2.98 -6.06 -5.12
N GLY A 204 2.60 -7.07 -4.35
CA GLY A 204 2.59 -6.97 -2.88
C GLY A 204 3.98 -6.70 -2.29
N PHE A 205 5.02 -7.34 -2.86
CA PHE A 205 6.40 -7.11 -2.45
C PHE A 205 6.86 -5.69 -2.78
N HIS A 206 6.55 -5.23 -4.00
CA HIS A 206 6.86 -3.88 -4.42
C HIS A 206 6.30 -2.84 -3.46
N TRP A 207 5.02 -2.96 -3.08
CA TRP A 207 4.41 -2.05 -2.11
C TRP A 207 5.05 -2.13 -0.74
N TRP A 208 5.38 -3.32 -0.26
CA TRP A 208 6.05 -3.46 1.03
C TRP A 208 7.41 -2.77 1.04
N LYS A 209 8.19 -2.92 -0.03
CA LYS A 209 9.47 -2.22 -0.19
C LYS A 209 9.29 -0.70 -0.16
N ILE A 210 8.32 -0.16 -0.90
CA ILE A 210 8.03 1.27 -0.92
C ILE A 210 7.70 1.81 0.48
N ILE A 211 6.84 1.13 1.24
CA ILE A 211 6.50 1.61 2.59
C ILE A 211 7.66 1.43 3.57
N ALA A 212 8.49 0.40 3.43
CA ALA A 212 9.65 0.19 4.29
C ALA A 212 10.72 1.29 4.04
N ASP A 213 11.04 1.55 2.78
CA ASP A 213 11.99 2.60 2.38
C ASP A 213 11.48 3.99 2.81
N SER A 214 10.17 4.26 2.65
CA SER A 214 9.54 5.49 3.12
C SER A 214 9.57 5.60 4.66
N SER A 215 9.28 4.51 5.36
CA SER A 215 9.31 4.47 6.84
C SER A 215 10.71 4.72 7.38
N ALA A 216 11.74 4.17 6.75
CA ALA A 216 13.12 4.42 7.09
C ALA A 216 13.49 5.90 6.92
N ALA A 217 13.02 6.56 5.86
CA ALA A 217 13.23 8.00 5.66
C ALA A 217 12.56 8.84 6.77
N PHE A 218 11.33 8.51 7.18
CA PHE A 218 10.67 9.17 8.32
C PHE A 218 11.45 9.00 9.62
N ILE A 219 11.90 7.78 9.93
CA ILE A 219 12.72 7.51 11.13
C ILE A 219 14.03 8.30 11.06
N SER A 220 14.70 8.33 9.90
CA SER A 220 15.93 9.09 9.74
C SER A 220 15.73 10.60 9.93
N ARG A 221 14.58 11.14 9.52
CA ARG A 221 14.28 12.58 9.61
C ARG A 221 13.90 13.02 11.03
N PHE A 222 13.10 12.20 11.72
CA PHE A 222 12.47 12.57 13.00
C PHE A 222 13.09 11.86 14.22
N GLY A 223 14.03 10.95 13.98
CA GLY A 223 14.73 10.21 15.03
C GLY A 223 13.88 9.12 15.66
N ASP A 224 14.37 8.60 16.78
CA ASP A 224 13.67 7.61 17.58
C ASP A 224 12.76 8.29 18.62
N CYS A 225 11.46 8.33 18.34
CA CYS A 225 10.45 8.85 19.25
C CYS A 225 9.11 8.12 19.13
N GLU A 226 8.18 8.37 20.05
CA GLU A 226 6.84 7.74 20.05
C GLU A 226 6.08 7.98 18.74
N GLY A 227 6.26 9.15 18.11
CA GLY A 227 5.67 9.46 16.81
C GLY A 227 6.17 8.56 15.68
N THR A 228 7.38 8.02 15.80
CA THR A 228 7.98 7.11 14.79
C THR A 228 7.80 5.62 15.07
N ARG A 229 7.13 5.27 16.17
CA ARG A 229 6.98 3.89 16.63
C ARG A 229 6.38 2.96 15.58
N PHE A 230 5.35 3.39 14.86
CA PHE A 230 4.71 2.57 13.84
C PHE A 230 5.57 2.41 12.58
N PHE A 231 6.31 3.44 12.16
CA PHE A 231 7.28 3.32 11.08
C PHE A 231 8.35 2.26 11.39
N LYS A 232 8.80 2.19 12.64
CA LYS A 232 9.76 1.15 13.07
C LYS A 232 9.18 -0.25 12.97
N GLN A 233 7.92 -0.41 13.36
CA GLN A 233 7.22 -1.69 13.23
C GLN A 233 7.15 -2.12 11.76
N ILE A 234 6.86 -1.20 10.84
CA ILE A 234 6.84 -1.47 9.38
C ILE A 234 8.22 -1.92 8.90
N VAL A 235 9.30 -1.20 9.24
CA VAL A 235 10.67 -1.56 8.83
C VAL A 235 11.10 -2.90 9.43
N SER A 236 10.75 -3.17 10.68
CA SER A 236 11.10 -4.42 11.36
C SER A 236 10.27 -5.62 10.87
N PHE A 237 9.12 -5.35 10.24
CA PHE A 237 8.26 -6.39 9.72
C PHE A 237 8.83 -6.91 8.41
N ASN A 238 9.35 -8.13 8.48
CA ASN A 238 9.61 -8.93 7.31
C ASN A 238 8.34 -9.73 7.02
N PRO A 239 7.62 -9.45 5.93
CA PRO A 239 6.41 -10.21 5.57
C PRO A 239 6.71 -11.66 5.16
N GLY A 240 7.97 -12.11 5.24
CA GLY A 240 8.37 -13.49 4.97
C GLY A 240 8.53 -13.81 3.48
N TYR A 241 8.19 -12.89 2.58
CA TYR A 241 8.37 -13.06 1.14
C TYR A 241 9.87 -13.13 0.80
N ARG A 242 10.36 -14.32 0.50
CA ARG A 242 11.71 -14.49 -0.08
C ARG A 242 11.68 -13.95 -1.51
N TRP A 243 12.15 -12.74 -1.69
CA TRP A 243 12.45 -12.19 -3.01
C TRP A 243 13.68 -12.90 -3.58
N SER A 244 13.47 -13.67 -4.65
CA SER A 244 14.54 -13.99 -5.59
C SER A 244 14.48 -12.93 -6.68
N PRO A 245 15.54 -12.14 -6.93
CA PRO A 245 15.57 -11.27 -8.08
C PRO A 245 15.26 -12.09 -9.34
N PRO A 246 14.55 -11.53 -10.34
CA PRO A 246 14.49 -12.15 -11.65
C PRO A 246 15.93 -12.35 -12.11
N GLN A 247 16.36 -13.61 -12.23
CA GLN A 247 17.64 -13.93 -12.83
C GLN A 247 17.59 -13.34 -14.24
N LYS A 248 18.54 -12.43 -14.53
CA LYS A 248 18.72 -11.95 -15.90
C LYS A 248 18.87 -13.21 -16.76
N SER A 249 17.92 -13.44 -17.66
CA SER A 249 18.03 -14.49 -18.67
C SER A 249 19.36 -14.27 -19.36
N GLY A 250 20.29 -15.21 -19.15
CA GLY A 250 21.55 -15.19 -19.87
C GLY A 250 21.25 -15.11 -21.35
N THR A 251 21.89 -14.16 -22.03
CA THR A 251 22.03 -14.14 -23.48
C THR A 251 22.47 -15.53 -23.93
N VAL A 252 21.61 -16.20 -24.69
CA VAL A 252 21.98 -17.33 -25.56
C VAL A 252 22.66 -16.76 -26.79
#